data_AF-A0A6A4EUL5-F1
#
_entry.id   AF-A0A6A4EUL5-F1
#
_cell.length_a   1.000
_cell.length_b   1.000
_cell.length_c   1.000
_cell.angle_alpha   90.00
_cell.angle_beta   90.00
_cell.angle_gamma   90.00
#
_symmetry.space_group_name_H-M   'P 1'
#
loop_
_entity.id
_entity.type
_entity.pdbx_description
1 polymer ?
#
loop_
_entity_poly.entity_id
_entity_poly.type
_entity_poly.pdbx_seq_one_letter_code
_entity_poly.pdbx_strand_id
1 'polypeptide(L)' 'MGFESTDADPCVYTRGEGDDECIVFLYVDDKLIASRQKAVIASVKAGTAEK' A
#
# COMPACT_ATOMS: atom_id res chain seq x y z
N MET A 1 -3.55 -7.47 5.92
CA MET A 1 -3.81 -6.55 4.80
C MET A 1 -3.58 -7.16 3.41
N GLY A 2 -2.98 -8.35 3.26
CA GLY A 2 -2.88 -9.02 1.94
C GLY A 2 -1.99 -8.28 0.94
N PHE A 3 -0.90 -7.68 1.42
CA PHE A 3 0.10 -7.03 0.60
C PHE A 3 1.27 -7.98 0.41
N GLU A 4 1.72 -8.12 -0.83
CA GLU A 4 2.89 -8.91 -1.20
C GLU A 4 4.08 -7.95 -1.38
N SER A 5 5.25 -8.32 -0.87
CA SER A 5 6.49 -7.58 -1.12
C SER A 5 6.95 -7.83 -2.56
N THR A 6 7.46 -6.80 -3.23
CA THR A 6 8.07 -6.98 -4.55
C THR A 6 9.53 -7.41 -4.42
N ASP A 7 9.99 -8.27 -5.33
CA ASP A 7 11.40 -8.71 -5.39
C ASP A 7 12.36 -7.56 -5.73
N ALA A 8 11.87 -6.59 -6.51
CA ALA A 8 12.66 -5.45 -6.98
C ALA A 8 13.02 -4.44 -5.87
N ASP A 9 12.19 -4.29 -4.84
CA ASP A 9 12.43 -3.36 -3.73
C ASP A 9 11.69 -3.82 -2.46
N PRO A 10 12.41 -4.09 -1.35
CA PRO A 10 11.79 -4.63 -0.12
C PRO A 10 10.90 -3.62 0.62
N CYS A 11 10.92 -2.34 0.23
CA CYS A 11 10.07 -1.30 0.80
C CYS A 11 8.76 -1.10 0.01
N VAL A 12 8.62 -1.78 -1.14
CA VAL A 12 7.43 -1.73 -1.99
C VAL A 12 6.56 -2.94 -1.76
N TYR A 13 5.30 -2.65 -1.46
CA TYR A 13 4.26 -3.64 -1.30
C TYR A 13 3.13 -3.38 -2.28
N THR A 14 2.64 -4.44 -2.93
CA THR A 14 1.49 -4.35 -3.84
C THR A 14 0.34 -5.21 -3.33
N ARG A 15 -0.89 -4.79 -3.61
CA ARG A 15 -2.10 -5.53 -3.28
C ARG A 15 -3.11 -5.38 -4.40
N GLY A 16 -3.69 -6.52 -4.80
CA GLY A 16 -4.67 -6.58 -5.89
C GLY A 16 -4.01 -6.54 -7.27
N GLU A 17 -4.83 -6.65 -8.30
CA GLU A 17 -4.44 -6.57 -9.71
C GLU A 17 -5.42 -5.64 -10.43
N GLY A 18 -4.95 -4.88 -11.42
CA GLY A 18 -5.84 -4.01 -12.21
C GLY A 18 -6.37 -2.82 -11.40
N ASP A 19 -7.65 -2.51 -11.51
CA ASP A 19 -8.23 -1.29 -10.93
C ASP A 19 -8.28 -1.27 -9.39
N ASP A 20 -8.17 -2.43 -8.76
CA ASP A 20 -8.07 -2.58 -7.31
C ASP A 20 -6.62 -2.60 -6.81
N GLU A 21 -5.65 -2.39 -7.72
CA GLU A 21 -4.24 -2.35 -7.37
C GLU A 21 -3.93 -1.17 -6.44
N CYS A 22 -3.20 -1.49 -5.37
CA CYS A 22 -2.66 -0.53 -4.42
C CYS A 22 -1.19 -0.81 -4.19
N ILE A 23 -0.38 0.24 -4.25
CA ILE A 23 1.04 0.22 -4.00
C ILE A 23 1.28 1.00 -2.71
N VAL A 24 1.98 0.38 -1.77
CA VAL A 24 2.41 1.01 -0.52
C VAL A 24 3.93 1.04 -0.52
N PHE A 25 4.48 2.22 -0.33
CA PHE A 25 5.91 2.45 -0.17
C PHE A 25 6.17 2.80 1.30
N LEU A 26 7.03 2.01 1.95
CA LEU A 26 7.45 2.27 3.33
C LEU A 26 8.85 2.88 3.33
N TYR A 27 8.94 4.18 3.59
CA TYR A 27 10.19 4.83 3.97
C TYR A 27 10.24 5.00 5.50
N VAL A 28 11.45 5.17 6.04
CA VAL A 28 11.75 5.13 7.49
C VAL A 28 10.76 5.95 8.34
N ASP A 29 10.36 7.13 7.88
CA ASP A 29 9.39 8.01 8.56
C ASP A 29 8.12 8.29 7.75
N ASP A 30 8.08 7.91 6.47
CA ASP A 30 7.00 8.27 5.55
C ASP A 30 6.40 7.03 4.89
N LYS A 31 5.07 6.97 4.83
CA LYS A 31 4.34 5.92 4.11
C LYS A 31 3.60 6.54 2.94
N LEU A 32 4.00 6.18 1.72
CA LEU A 32 3.28 6.56 0.51
C LEU A 32 2.26 5.46 0.19
N ILE A 33 1.00 5.83 0.00
CA ILE A 33 -0.05 4.91 -0.46
C ILE A 33 -0.58 5.46 -1.78
N ALA A 34 -0.41 4.69 -2.86
CA ALA A 34 -0.94 4.99 -4.18
C ALA A 34 -1.96 3.91 -4.59
N SER A 35 -3.11 4.32 -5.09
CA SER A 35 -4.09 3.43 -5.72
C SER A 35 -4.98 4.25 -6.64
N ARG A 36 -5.58 3.60 -7.64
CA ARG A 36 -6.56 4.22 -8.53
C ARG A 36 -7.86 4.56 -7.80
N GLN A 37 -8.20 3.79 -6.76
CA GLN A 37 -9.44 3.94 -6.02
C GLN A 37 -9.23 4.62 -4.67
N LYS A 38 -9.88 5.76 -4.46
CA LYS A 38 -9.85 6.48 -3.18
C LYS A 38 -10.33 5.63 -2.00
N ALA A 39 -11.29 4.73 -2.22
CA ALA A 39 -11.79 3.82 -1.20
C ALA A 39 -10.70 2.86 -0.69
N VAL A 40 -9.83 2.39 -1.59
CA VAL A 40 -8.70 1.53 -1.25
C VAL A 40 -7.66 2.30 -0.44
N ILE A 41 -7.33 3.54 -0.85
CA ILE A 41 -6.42 4.40 -0.07
C ILE A 41 -6.97 4.63 1.35
N ALA A 42 -8.26 4.92 1.50
CA ALA A 42 -8.89 5.12 2.81
C ALA A 42 -8.84 3.85 3.68
N SER A 43 -9.11 2.69 3.07
CA SER A 43 -9.03 1.39 3.75
C SER A 43 -7.62 1.06 4.24
N VAL A 44 -6.61 1.28 3.39
CA VAL A 44 -5.21 1.02 3.73
C VAL A 44 -4.72 2.01 4.78
N LYS A 45 -5.08 3.29 4.67
CA LYS A 45 -4.75 4.31 5.67
C LYS A 45 -5.35 3.99 7.04
N ALA A 46 -6.60 3.53 7.07
CA ALA A 46 -7.27 3.16 8.31
C ALA A 46 -6.60 1.98 9.02
N GLY A 47 -6.06 1.01 8.28
CA GLY A 47 -5.34 -0.11 8.90
C GLY A 47 -3.87 0.17 9.21
N THR A 48 -3.27 1.19 8.59
CA THR A 48 -1.83 1.53 8.72
C THR A 48 -1.60 2.63 9.76
N ALA A 49 -2.67 3.26 10.25
CA ALA A 49 -2.64 4.11 11.43
C ALA A 49 -2.02 3.31 12.58
N GLU A 50 -0.84 3.75 12.97
CA GLU A 50 -0.16 3.36 14.21
C GLU A 50 -1.14 3.48 15.38
N LYS A 51 -1.12 2.46 16.24
CA LYS A 51 -1.93 2.42 17.46
C LYS A 51 -1.31 3.30 18.53
#